data_AF-A0A7Y5J003-F1
#
_entry.id   AF-A0A7Y5J003-F1
#
_cell.length_a   1.000
_cell.length_b   1.000
_cell.length_c   1.000
_cell.angle_alpha   90.00
_cell.angle_beta   90.00
_cell.angle_gamma   90.00
#
_symmetry.space_group_name_H-M   'P 1'
#
loop_
_entity.id
_entity.type
_entity.pdbx_description
1 polymer ?
#
loop_
_entity_poly.entity_id
_entity_poly.type
_entity_poly.pdbx_seq_one_letter_code
_entity_poly.pdbx_strand_id
1 'polypeptide(L)'
;TILLFIFGSLAVLHPRGIVPSQGTLIWDMASLLGEVWGPAGRTLFLVVGVATLFSTQLTLVDGVSRSIADIVYTNYVGAKKRPLAWWYLVVASVWMVVGCGITYVMEKRGVSELGFLFNAAYMGGFAMAVYTPLTLYMNHRLLPKCARPGPICTLMLIVASILYIGFAAACLYWEVMG
;
A
#
# COMPACT_ATOMS: atom_id res chain seq x y z
N THR A 1 3.44 -13.03 -3.39
CA THR A 1 3.88 -12.20 -4.53
C THR A 1 5.14 -11.40 -4.22
N ILE A 2 5.18 -10.56 -3.18
CA ILE A 2 6.40 -9.79 -2.82
C ILE A 2 7.65 -10.67 -2.63
N LEU A 3 7.55 -11.81 -1.94
CA LEU A 3 8.67 -12.75 -1.77
C LEU A 3 9.22 -13.30 -3.09
N LEU A 4 8.36 -13.56 -4.07
CA LEU A 4 8.78 -14.04 -5.40
C LEU A 4 9.46 -12.93 -6.20
N PHE A 5 9.01 -11.68 -6.05
CA PHE A 5 9.69 -10.53 -6.64
C PHE A 5 11.05 -10.28 -6.00
N ILE A 6 11.16 -10.38 -4.67
CA ILE A 6 12.44 -10.25 -3.95
C ILE A 6 13.40 -11.38 -4.37
N PHE A 7 12.90 -12.62 -4.43
CA PHE A 7 13.72 -13.75 -4.85
C PHE A 7 14.12 -13.64 -6.32
N GLY A 8 13.21 -13.23 -7.20
CA GLY A 8 13.50 -12.99 -8.61
C GLY A 8 14.51 -11.85 -8.81
N SER A 9 14.36 -10.73 -8.09
CA SER A 9 15.32 -9.63 -8.13
C SER A 9 16.67 -10.07 -7.58
N LEU A 10 16.70 -10.82 -6.48
CA LEU A 10 17.96 -11.35 -5.92
C LEU A 10 18.62 -12.32 -6.89
N ALA A 11 17.90 -13.30 -7.44
CA ALA A 11 18.45 -14.29 -8.36
C ALA A 11 18.99 -13.67 -9.66
N VAL A 12 18.42 -12.55 -10.11
CA VAL A 12 18.81 -11.89 -11.36
C VAL A 12 19.87 -10.77 -11.14
N LEU A 13 19.75 -9.98 -10.07
CA LEU A 13 20.65 -8.84 -9.80
C LEU A 13 21.91 -9.25 -9.03
N HIS A 14 21.80 -10.18 -8.07
CA HIS A 14 22.93 -10.62 -7.24
C HIS A 14 24.11 -11.20 -8.04
N PRO A 15 23.93 -12.08 -9.05
CA PRO A 15 25.06 -12.60 -9.83
C PRO A 15 25.75 -11.56 -10.71
N ARG A 16 25.13 -10.38 -10.94
CA ARG A 16 25.72 -9.32 -11.78
C ARG A 16 26.24 -8.11 -11.00
N GLY A 17 26.09 -8.10 -9.67
CA GLY A 17 26.57 -7.01 -8.82
C GLY A 17 25.93 -5.65 -9.09
N ILE A 18 24.80 -5.62 -9.81
CA ILE A 18 24.10 -4.38 -10.17
C ILE A 18 23.23 -3.99 -8.98
N VAL A 19 23.56 -2.85 -8.37
CA VAL A 19 22.67 -2.17 -7.41
C VAL A 19 21.85 -1.15 -8.21
N PRO A 20 20.57 -1.45 -8.53
CA PRO A 20 19.75 -0.58 -9.36
C PRO A 20 19.59 0.80 -8.73
N SER A 21 19.62 1.84 -9.57
CA SER A 21 19.48 3.22 -9.12
C SER A 21 18.02 3.58 -8.81
N GLN A 22 17.82 4.62 -7.99
CA GLN A 22 16.63 4.86 -7.16
C GLN A 22 15.27 4.88 -7.90
N GLY A 23 15.26 5.25 -9.18
CA GLY A 23 14.07 5.27 -10.04
C GLY A 23 14.09 4.30 -11.23
N THR A 24 15.22 3.64 -11.45
CA THR A 24 15.39 2.76 -12.61
C THR A 24 15.08 1.31 -12.28
N LEU A 25 14.78 0.95 -11.03
CA LEU A 25 14.59 -0.44 -10.61
C LEU A 25 13.66 -1.25 -11.52
N ILE A 26 12.47 -0.72 -11.85
CA ILE A 26 11.51 -1.40 -12.73
C ILE A 26 12.06 -1.53 -14.16
N TRP A 27 12.75 -0.49 -14.63
CA TRP A 27 13.37 -0.46 -15.94
C TRP A 27 14.56 -1.41 -16.06
N ASP A 28 15.38 -1.49 -15.01
CA ASP A 28 16.55 -2.37 -14.90
C ASP A 28 16.09 -3.83 -14.82
N MET A 29 15.01 -4.12 -14.08
CA MET A 29 14.40 -5.45 -14.09
C MET A 29 13.82 -5.80 -15.47
N ALA A 30 13.15 -4.84 -16.12
CA ALA A 30 12.59 -5.05 -17.45
C ALA A 30 13.68 -5.26 -18.52
N SER A 31 14.79 -4.50 -18.45
CA SER A 31 15.91 -4.63 -19.37
C SER A 31 16.64 -5.95 -19.18
N LEU A 32 16.88 -6.38 -17.94
CA LEU A 32 17.47 -7.67 -17.61
C LEU A 32 16.60 -8.84 -18.09
N LEU A 33 15.28 -8.76 -17.91
CA LEU A 33 14.37 -9.77 -18.46
C LEU A 33 14.38 -9.75 -19.99
N GLY A 34 14.54 -8.56 -20.58
CA GLY A 34 14.71 -8.37 -22.01
C GLY A 34 15.98 -8.98 -22.59
N GLU A 35 17.07 -9.07 -21.81
CA GLU A 35 18.29 -9.75 -22.24
C GLU A 35 18.14 -11.28 -22.23
N VAL A 36 17.39 -11.83 -21.28
CA VAL A 36 17.19 -13.29 -21.15
C VAL A 36 16.12 -13.81 -22.11
N TRP A 37 15.06 -13.04 -22.33
CA TRP A 37 13.86 -13.45 -23.08
C TRP A 37 13.64 -12.66 -24.39
N GLY A 38 14.54 -11.73 -24.70
CA GLY A 38 14.44 -10.85 -25.87
C GLY A 38 13.53 -9.62 -25.66
N PRO A 39 13.40 -8.75 -26.67
CA PRO A 39 12.66 -7.47 -26.57
C PRO A 39 11.19 -7.61 -26.17
N ALA A 40 10.58 -8.75 -26.49
CA ALA A 40 9.21 -9.08 -26.10
C ALA A 40 9.06 -9.23 -24.58
N GLY A 41 10.05 -9.85 -23.90
CA GLY A 41 10.02 -10.05 -22.45
C GLY A 41 10.04 -8.74 -21.67
N ARG A 42 10.85 -7.77 -22.12
CA ARG A 42 10.88 -6.41 -21.57
C ARG A 42 9.52 -5.71 -21.66
N THR A 43 8.92 -5.74 -22.84
CA THR A 43 7.65 -5.05 -23.11
C THR A 43 6.52 -5.68 -22.29
N LEU A 44 6.47 -7.01 -22.23
CA LEU A 44 5.50 -7.73 -21.42
C LEU A 44 5.63 -7.38 -19.94
N PHE A 45 6.85 -7.33 -19.39
CA PHE A 45 7.09 -6.99 -17.99
C PHE A 45 6.60 -5.57 -17.65
N LEU A 46 6.87 -4.60 -18.52
CA LEU A 46 6.40 -3.23 -18.34
C LEU A 46 4.87 -3.13 -18.40
N VAL A 47 4.23 -3.79 -19.37
CA VAL A 47 2.77 -3.80 -19.51
C VAL A 47 2.11 -4.47 -18.29
N VAL A 48 2.63 -5.61 -17.85
CA VAL A 48 2.12 -6.31 -16.66
C VAL A 48 2.36 -5.48 -15.39
N GLY A 49 3.51 -4.82 -15.27
CA GLY A 49 3.83 -3.92 -14.16
C GLY A 49 2.82 -2.77 -14.07
N VAL A 50 2.57 -2.08 -15.19
CA VAL A 50 1.56 -1.00 -15.26
C VAL A 50 0.17 -1.53 -14.93
N ALA A 51 -0.24 -2.66 -15.52
CA ALA A 51 -1.54 -3.26 -15.26
C ALA A 51 -1.75 -3.63 -13.78
N THR A 52 -0.71 -4.18 -13.13
CA THR A 52 -0.76 -4.59 -11.72
C THR A 52 -0.84 -3.38 -10.78
N LEU A 53 -0.03 -2.35 -11.05
CA LEU A 53 -0.06 -1.10 -10.29
C LEU A 53 -1.42 -0.41 -10.44
N PHE A 54 -1.93 -0.31 -11.68
CA PHE A 54 -3.21 0.32 -11.95
C PHE A 54 -4.38 -0.44 -11.30
N SER A 55 -4.38 -1.77 -11.38
CA SER A 55 -5.39 -2.62 -10.74
C SER A 55 -5.42 -2.43 -9.20
N THR A 56 -4.23 -2.32 -8.58
CA THR A 56 -4.12 -2.09 -7.13
C THR A 56 -4.67 -0.72 -6.76
N GLN A 57 -4.33 0.33 -7.52
CA GLN A 57 -4.85 1.67 -7.27
C GLN A 57 -6.38 1.74 -7.46
N LEU A 58 -6.92 1.12 -8.50
CA LEU A 58 -8.37 1.04 -8.71
C LEU A 58 -9.08 0.32 -7.56
N THR A 59 -8.51 -0.77 -7.06
CA THR A 59 -9.08 -1.52 -5.93
C THR A 59 -9.13 -0.68 -4.66
N LEU A 60 -8.07 0.10 -4.39
CA LEU A 60 -8.01 1.01 -3.25
C LEU A 60 -9.04 2.14 -3.37
N VAL A 61 -9.13 2.78 -4.54
CA VAL A 61 -10.10 3.85 -4.80
C VAL A 61 -11.54 3.33 -4.64
N ASP A 62 -11.86 2.17 -5.21
CA ASP A 62 -13.20 1.57 -5.11
C ASP A 62 -13.55 1.24 -3.66
N GLY A 63 -12.63 0.57 -2.94
CA GLY A 63 -12.83 0.17 -1.56
C GLY A 63 -13.05 1.35 -0.63
N VAL A 64 -12.15 2.35 -0.68
CA VAL A 64 -12.24 3.54 0.18
C VAL A 64 -13.47 4.38 -0.16
N SER A 65 -13.78 4.56 -1.45
CA SER A 65 -14.93 5.35 -1.87
C SER A 65 -16.24 4.72 -1.40
N ARG A 66 -16.37 3.40 -1.47
CA ARG A 66 -17.54 2.68 -0.95
C ARG A 66 -17.63 2.80 0.57
N SER A 67 -16.54 2.53 1.31
CA SER A 67 -16.54 2.62 2.78
C SER A 67 -16.91 4.01 3.28
N ILE A 68 -16.35 5.08 2.69
CA ILE A 68 -16.67 6.45 3.09
C ILE A 68 -18.10 6.82 2.68
N ALA A 69 -18.55 6.44 1.48
CA ALA A 69 -19.92 6.69 1.05
C ALA A 69 -20.94 6.05 2.00
N ASP A 70 -20.70 4.82 2.45
CA ASP A 70 -21.55 4.12 3.42
C ASP A 70 -21.54 4.81 4.78
N ILE A 71 -20.36 5.22 5.29
CA ILE A 71 -20.25 5.97 6.56
C ILE A 71 -21.03 7.28 6.49
N VAL A 72 -20.85 8.05 5.42
CA VAL A 72 -21.52 9.35 5.22
C VAL A 72 -23.04 9.16 5.11
N TYR A 73 -23.49 8.18 4.34
CA TYR A 73 -24.91 7.91 4.14
C TYR A 73 -25.61 7.41 5.43
N THR A 74 -24.93 6.61 6.23
CA THR A 74 -25.51 6.04 7.46
C THR A 74 -25.50 7.03 8.62
N ASN A 75 -24.46 7.86 8.74
CA ASN A 75 -24.27 8.76 9.87
C ASN A 75 -24.96 10.13 9.71
N TYR A 76 -25.16 10.61 8.48
CA TYR A 76 -25.79 11.91 8.23
C TYR A 76 -27.18 11.78 7.60
N VAL A 77 -28.21 12.22 8.33
CA VAL A 77 -29.61 12.26 7.83
C VAL A 77 -29.74 13.15 6.58
N GLY A 78 -28.93 14.21 6.48
CA GLY A 78 -28.88 15.08 5.29
C GLY A 78 -28.24 14.44 4.05
N ALA A 79 -27.38 13.43 4.24
CA ALA A 79 -26.72 12.71 3.14
C ALA A 79 -27.66 11.76 2.41
N LYS A 80 -28.76 11.31 3.06
CA LYS A 80 -29.82 10.49 2.46
C LYS A 80 -30.63 11.20 1.37
N LYS A 81 -30.46 12.52 1.21
CA LYS A 81 -31.12 13.31 0.15
C LYS A 81 -30.49 13.09 -1.24
N ARG A 82 -29.30 12.49 -1.32
CA ARG A 82 -28.59 12.19 -2.57
C ARG A 82 -28.36 10.68 -2.69
N PRO A 83 -28.35 10.12 -3.91
CA PRO A 83 -28.10 8.70 -4.09
C PRO A 83 -26.68 8.33 -3.67
N LEU A 84 -26.50 7.12 -3.13
CA LEU A 84 -25.20 6.59 -2.68
C LEU A 84 -24.13 6.69 -3.78
N ALA A 85 -24.53 6.46 -5.04
CA ALA A 85 -23.66 6.56 -6.21
C ALA A 85 -23.04 7.96 -6.39
N TRP A 86 -23.76 9.03 -5.99
CA TRP A 86 -23.22 10.39 -6.05
C TRP A 86 -22.12 10.59 -5.00
N TRP A 87 -22.34 10.12 -3.77
CA TRP A 87 -21.32 10.17 -2.72
C TRP A 87 -20.09 9.33 -3.07
N TYR A 88 -20.30 8.14 -3.66
CA TYR A 88 -19.21 7.32 -4.19
C TYR A 88 -18.38 8.09 -5.23
N LEU A 89 -19.01 8.70 -6.24
CA LEU A 89 -18.31 9.45 -7.28
C LEU A 89 -17.57 10.68 -6.73
N VAL A 90 -18.16 11.38 -5.74
CA VAL A 90 -17.50 12.51 -5.07
C VAL A 90 -16.26 12.03 -4.33
N VAL A 91 -16.35 10.97 -3.53
CA VAL A 91 -15.18 10.47 -2.79
C VAL A 91 -14.12 9.94 -3.76
N ALA A 92 -14.51 9.19 -4.79
CA ALA A 92 -13.57 8.66 -5.79
C ALA A 92 -12.85 9.77 -6.55
N SER A 93 -13.58 10.79 -7.01
CA SER A 93 -12.98 11.93 -7.71
C SER A 93 -12.06 12.75 -6.81
N VAL A 94 -12.46 13.01 -5.56
CA VAL A 94 -11.60 13.69 -4.58
C VAL A 94 -10.34 12.88 -4.32
N TRP A 95 -10.44 11.56 -4.15
CA TRP A 95 -9.28 10.68 -3.92
C TRP A 95 -8.30 10.74 -5.09
N MET A 96 -8.79 10.68 -6.33
CA MET A 96 -7.96 10.79 -7.53
C MET A 96 -7.30 12.16 -7.66
N VAL A 97 -8.03 13.25 -7.45
CA VAL A 97 -7.50 14.62 -7.55
C VAL A 97 -6.45 14.88 -6.47
N VAL A 98 -6.71 14.46 -5.23
CA VAL A 98 -5.75 14.59 -4.12
C VAL A 98 -4.51 13.76 -4.40
N GLY A 99 -4.66 12.50 -4.85
CA GLY A 99 -3.55 11.63 -5.22
C GLY A 99 -2.66 12.26 -6.30
N CYS A 100 -3.25 12.70 -7.42
CA CYS A 100 -2.53 13.37 -8.51
C CYS A 100 -1.92 14.71 -8.07
N GLY A 101 -2.60 15.46 -7.21
CA GLY A 101 -2.11 16.73 -6.67
C GLY A 101 -0.88 16.55 -5.80
N ILE A 102 -0.88 15.53 -4.92
CA ILE A 102 0.27 15.21 -4.06
C ILE A 102 1.46 14.79 -4.92
N THR A 103 1.28 13.90 -5.91
CA THR A 103 2.38 13.48 -6.79
C THR A 103 2.96 14.66 -7.57
N TYR A 104 2.11 15.55 -8.10
CA TYR A 104 2.55 16.74 -8.83
C TYR A 104 3.35 17.73 -7.95
N VAL A 105 2.89 17.96 -6.72
CA VAL A 105 3.60 18.84 -5.76
C VAL A 105 4.94 18.25 -5.36
N MET A 106 5.02 16.93 -5.20
CA MET A 106 6.26 16.24 -4.85
C MET A 106 7.29 16.27 -5.98
N GLU A 107 6.84 16.07 -7.23
CA GLU A 107 7.69 16.20 -8.42
C GLU A 107 8.26 17.63 -8.55
N LYS A 108 7.43 18.66 -8.34
CA LYS A 108 7.89 20.06 -8.34
C LYS A 108 8.87 20.40 -7.21
N ARG A 109 8.81 19.71 -6.08
CA ARG A 109 9.72 19.91 -4.94
C ARG A 109 11.05 19.17 -5.11
N GLY A 110 11.23 18.38 -6.18
CA GLY A 110 12.47 17.67 -6.45
C GLY A 110 12.81 16.61 -5.39
N VAL A 111 11.80 16.09 -4.70
CA VAL A 111 12.00 15.03 -3.69
C VAL A 111 12.48 13.77 -4.41
N SER A 112 13.58 13.18 -3.94
CA SER A 112 14.06 11.90 -4.50
C SER A 112 12.97 10.83 -4.40
N GLU A 113 12.75 10.09 -5.50
CA GLU A 113 11.74 9.03 -5.63
C GLU A 113 11.80 8.00 -4.49
N LEU A 114 13.01 7.76 -3.97
CA LEU A 114 13.26 6.88 -2.84
C LEU A 114 12.71 7.43 -1.52
N GLY A 115 12.87 8.75 -1.29
CA GLY A 115 12.32 9.41 -0.11
C GLY A 115 10.79 9.37 -0.10
N PHE A 116 10.18 9.50 -1.28
CA PHE A 116 8.73 9.32 -1.43
C PHE A 116 8.29 7.88 -1.13
N LEU A 117 8.99 6.88 -1.68
CA LEU A 117 8.67 5.47 -1.47
C LEU A 117 8.86 5.04 -0.01
N PHE A 118 9.95 5.46 0.63
CA PHE A 118 10.19 5.19 2.05
C PHE A 118 9.16 5.90 2.92
N ASN A 119 8.86 7.18 2.68
CA ASN A 119 7.85 7.89 3.45
C ASN A 119 6.46 7.24 3.29
N ALA A 120 6.10 6.80 2.09
CA ALA A 120 4.87 6.04 1.86
C ALA A 120 4.87 4.69 2.62
N ALA A 121 5.99 3.97 2.60
CA ALA A 121 6.15 2.72 3.35
C ALA A 121 6.08 2.93 4.87
N TYR A 122 6.68 4.00 5.39
CA TYR A 122 6.62 4.37 6.81
C TYR A 122 5.21 4.73 7.23
N MET A 123 4.50 5.55 6.45
CA MET A 123 3.10 5.87 6.71
C MET A 123 2.22 4.61 6.72
N GLY A 124 2.45 3.68 5.78
CA GLY A 124 1.76 2.39 5.74
C GLY A 124 2.06 1.52 6.97
N GLY A 125 3.33 1.44 7.38
CA GLY A 125 3.75 0.72 8.59
C GLY A 125 3.15 1.30 9.87
N PHE A 126 3.11 2.63 9.98
CA PHE A 126 2.48 3.32 11.11
C PHE A 126 0.97 3.07 11.16
N ALA A 127 0.29 3.15 10.01
CA ALA A 127 -1.13 2.83 9.92
C ALA A 127 -1.40 1.38 10.35
N MET A 128 -0.55 0.43 9.95
CA MET A 128 -0.65 -0.98 10.38
C MET A 128 -0.39 -1.16 11.88
N ALA A 129 0.52 -0.38 12.49
CA ALA A 129 0.78 -0.41 13.93
C ALA A 129 -0.43 0.01 14.77
N VAL A 130 -1.27 0.91 14.26
CA VAL A 130 -2.52 1.31 14.91
C VAL A 130 -3.67 0.35 14.56
N TYR A 131 -3.78 -0.05 13.29
CA TYR A 131 -4.87 -0.86 12.80
C TYR A 131 -4.86 -2.28 13.39
N THR A 132 -3.70 -2.95 13.43
CA THR A 132 -3.57 -4.34 13.89
C THR A 132 -4.08 -4.57 15.33
N PRO A 133 -3.68 -3.78 16.35
CA PRO A 133 -4.22 -3.93 17.70
C PRO A 133 -5.69 -3.54 17.79
N LEU A 134 -6.14 -2.54 17.03
CA LEU A 134 -7.55 -2.12 17.03
C LEU A 134 -8.44 -3.22 16.46
N THR A 135 -8.03 -3.87 15.38
CA THR A 135 -8.73 -5.02 14.81
C THR A 135 -8.78 -6.17 15.81
N LEU A 136 -7.69 -6.45 16.53
CA LEU A 136 -7.67 -7.47 17.57
C LEU A 136 -8.68 -7.15 18.69
N TYR A 137 -8.71 -5.90 19.15
CA TYR A 137 -9.65 -5.43 20.18
C TYR A 137 -11.11 -5.55 19.72
N MET A 138 -11.41 -5.08 18.50
CA MET A 138 -12.75 -5.19 17.90
C MET A 138 -13.16 -6.65 17.73
N ASN A 139 -12.22 -7.52 17.33
CA ASN A 139 -12.52 -8.92 17.12
C ASN A 139 -12.95 -9.66 18.39
N HIS A 140 -12.39 -9.28 19.55
CA HIS A 140 -12.78 -9.87 20.83
C HIS A 140 -14.05 -9.24 21.42
N ARG A 141 -14.31 -7.95 21.13
CA ARG A 141 -15.43 -7.21 21.72
C ARG A 141 -16.74 -7.29 20.92
N LEU A 142 -16.68 -7.21 19.59
CA LEU A 142 -17.86 -7.14 18.72
C LEU A 142 -18.29 -8.49 18.15
N LEU A 143 -17.41 -9.50 18.04
CA LEU A 143 -17.82 -10.78 17.45
C LEU A 143 -18.58 -11.70 18.44
N PRO A 144 -19.66 -12.35 17.98
CA PRO A 144 -20.36 -13.39 18.73
C PRO A 144 -19.41 -14.56 19.02
N LYS A 145 -19.61 -15.24 20.16
CA LYS A 145 -18.68 -16.24 20.71
C LYS A 145 -18.29 -17.37 19.73
N CYS A 146 -19.15 -17.71 18.77
CA CYS A 146 -18.92 -18.74 17.75
C CYS A 146 -17.94 -18.33 16.63
N ALA A 147 -17.69 -17.03 16.42
CA ALA A 147 -16.84 -16.52 15.35
C ALA A 147 -15.55 -15.86 15.88
N ARG A 148 -15.27 -15.98 17.18
CA ARG A 148 -14.08 -15.38 17.78
C ARG A 148 -12.82 -16.05 17.25
N PRO A 149 -11.74 -15.28 17.01
CA PRO A 149 -10.47 -15.85 16.59
C PRO A 149 -9.97 -16.82 17.66
N GLY A 150 -9.48 -17.99 17.22
CA GLY A 150 -8.89 -18.98 18.11
C GLY A 150 -7.69 -18.42 18.88
N PRO A 151 -7.25 -19.10 19.95
CA PRO A 151 -6.14 -18.65 20.79
C PRO A 151 -4.83 -18.50 20.00
N ILE A 152 -4.59 -19.37 19.01
CA ILE A 152 -3.41 -19.32 18.13
C ILE A 152 -3.43 -18.07 17.24
N CYS A 153 -4.58 -17.77 16.60
CA CYS A 153 -4.72 -16.58 15.75
C CYS A 153 -4.57 -15.29 16.58
N THR A 154 -5.10 -15.29 17.80
CA THR A 154 -4.94 -14.19 18.75
C THR A 154 -3.47 -13.98 19.13
N LEU A 155 -2.73 -15.05 19.43
CA LEU A 155 -1.29 -14.98 19.73
C LEU A 155 -0.50 -14.43 18.54
N MET A 156 -0.74 -14.93 17.32
CA MET A 156 -0.07 -14.45 16.11
C MET A 156 -0.35 -12.96 15.86
N LEU A 157 -1.59 -12.50 16.07
CA LEU A 157 -1.96 -11.09 15.96
C LEU A 157 -1.30 -10.21 17.01
N ILE A 158 -1.14 -10.70 18.24
CA ILE A 158 -0.40 -9.99 19.30
C ILE A 158 1.07 -9.84 18.90
N VAL A 159 1.71 -10.93 18.45
CA VAL A 159 3.10 -10.88 17.98
C VAL A 159 3.25 -9.90 16.81
N ALA A 160 2.34 -9.96 15.83
CA ALA A 160 2.34 -9.03 14.70
C ALA A 160 2.15 -7.58 15.16
N SER A 161 1.24 -7.32 16.11
CA SER A 161 1.03 -5.99 16.69
C SER A 161 2.29 -5.46 17.37
N ILE A 162 2.98 -6.30 18.15
CA ILE A 162 4.23 -5.92 18.82
C ILE A 162 5.31 -5.59 17.77
N LEU A 163 5.43 -6.39 16.72
CA LEU A 163 6.39 -6.14 15.64
C LEU A 163 6.11 -4.82 14.90
N TYR A 164 4.86 -4.53 14.54
CA TYR A 164 4.52 -3.28 13.86
C TYR A 164 4.70 -2.06 14.76
N ILE A 165 4.34 -2.15 16.05
CA ILE A 165 4.57 -1.06 17.02
C ILE A 165 6.07 -0.84 17.24
N GLY A 166 6.85 -1.91 17.37
CA GLY A 166 8.31 -1.84 17.48
C GLY A 166 8.96 -1.19 16.26
N PHE A 167 8.50 -1.56 15.05
CA PHE A 167 8.93 -0.94 13.80
C PHE A 167 8.60 0.56 13.75
N ALA A 168 7.37 0.94 14.10
CA ALA A 168 6.95 2.33 14.14
C ALA A 168 7.77 3.16 15.14
N ALA A 169 8.03 2.62 16.35
CA ALA A 169 8.85 3.26 17.36
C ALA A 169 10.32 3.43 16.90
N ALA A 170 10.89 2.41 16.24
CA ALA A 170 12.23 2.49 15.67
C ALA A 170 12.32 3.55 14.56
N CYS A 171 11.32 3.64 13.68
CA CYS A 171 11.29 4.66 12.63
C CYS A 171 11.21 6.08 13.22
N LEU A 172 10.34 6.29 14.21
CA LEU A 172 10.25 7.57 14.94
C LEU A 172 11.57 7.95 15.62
N TYR A 173 12.25 6.98 16.21
CA TYR A 173 13.56 7.20 16.82
C TYR A 173 14.60 7.65 15.79
N TRP A 174 14.62 7.01 14.62
CA TRP A 174 15.52 7.38 13.52
C TRP A 174 15.23 8.78 12.96
N GLU A 175 13.96 9.16 12.83
CA GLU A 175 13.55 10.47 12.33
C GLU A 175 13.88 11.61 13.31
N VAL A 176 13.88 11.34 14.62
CA VAL A 176 14.13 12.34 15.67
C VAL A 176 15.63 12.54 15.94
N MET A 177 16.47 11.53 15.67
CA MET A 177 17.92 11.58 15.94
C MET A 177 18.81 11.71 14.71
N GLY A 178 18.25 11.57 13.50
CA GLY A 178 18.92 11.85 12.22
C GLY A 178 18.74 13.29 11.77
#